data_AF-A0A2A5M0U9-F1
#
_entry.id   AF-A0A2A5M0U9-F1
#
_cell.length_a   1.000
_cell.length_b   1.000
_cell.length_c   1.000
_cell.angle_alpha   90.00
_cell.angle_beta   90.00
_cell.angle_gamma   90.00
#
_symmetry.space_group_name_H-M   'P 1'
#
loop_
_entity.id
_entity.type
_entity.pdbx_description
1 polymer ?
#
loop_
_entity_poly.entity_id
_entity_poly.type
_entity_poly.pdbx_seq_one_letter_code
_entity_poly.pdbx_strand_id
1 'polypeptide(L)'
;MVQSSLATKSQSFDLVKSEIEQTIKQAESSLERFQENRESGEDLQNCLDFLNQLRGIFVLVELRGGILLCQEAVIMANDVPVGANDDKNILLTTLSNALFILRRYVEYYHQQREDHPELLLPVINELREARREKPYPESRFFEVDLKDKPDFCGGLVIPAFEGAEAEYEILARRMRLTFQVALLGMLRDRNPVVSQKLISRSARGFARLCQGAPMGQMWCLVAITADTMLDRAMPFTKARKRMFMRIEKYARELVYVGKVATTKDAPDSLIRDLIYLLYRSGSGNPEVKAVLSAFRLTPAEFPDSILEAHARRLYGPGADVLKSLTEALQDELNQLKDKLDIIERGIEPDLAELSSIAEALERLGNTLVMLDLNRLASVAREEAARLRAWEAESRLPGEDELFRLADSVLGIEDAVMQIVNRGITAETDALVGGELSREESVYFQEAVYVVADEARGALTLAKRAITAFVESDYDKLHLANLPATLHSIWGGLTMVNDSGAAHVLERVAASIQERLLDAREAPENQILEALADALTSLEYYIESIGKREDKNLDLLRLAETSMDEVGL
;
A
#
# COMPACT_ATOMS: atom_id res chain seq x y z
N MET A 1 -10.68 -25.05 4.71
CA MET A 1 -9.40 -25.67 4.26
C MET A 1 -8.39 -24.65 3.74
N VAL A 2 -8.78 -23.56 3.06
CA VAL A 2 -7.84 -22.54 2.54
C VAL A 2 -7.09 -21.78 3.65
N GLN A 3 -7.78 -21.40 4.74
CA GLN A 3 -7.15 -20.70 5.87
C GLN A 3 -6.10 -21.52 6.63
N SER A 4 -6.30 -22.84 6.77
CA SER A 4 -5.31 -23.72 7.40
C SER A 4 -4.06 -23.92 6.52
N SER A 5 -4.22 -23.89 5.18
CA SER A 5 -3.10 -23.95 4.25
C SER A 5 -2.28 -22.65 4.23
N LEU A 6 -2.94 -21.49 4.29
CA LEU A 6 -2.27 -20.17 4.37
C LEU A 6 -1.46 -20.00 5.66
N ALA A 7 -2.02 -20.42 6.81
CA ALA A 7 -1.32 -20.34 8.10
C ALA A 7 -0.05 -21.22 8.13
N THR A 8 -0.11 -22.43 7.59
CA THR A 8 1.07 -23.31 7.49
C THR A 8 2.11 -22.76 6.51
N LYS A 9 1.69 -22.21 5.36
CA LYS A 9 2.58 -21.57 4.39
C LYS A 9 3.30 -20.34 4.96
N SER A 10 2.58 -19.51 5.73
CA SER A 10 3.13 -18.33 6.39
C SER A 10 4.21 -18.70 7.41
N GLN A 11 3.97 -19.75 8.22
CA GLN A 11 4.95 -20.24 9.20
C GLN A 11 6.18 -20.85 8.55
N SER A 12 6.01 -21.61 7.46
CA SER A 12 7.14 -22.18 6.70
C SER A 12 8.00 -21.09 6.05
N PHE A 13 7.39 -20.01 5.54
CA PHE A 13 8.12 -18.90 4.94
C PHE A 13 8.97 -18.12 5.96
N ASP A 14 8.45 -17.85 7.16
CA ASP A 14 9.19 -17.11 8.19
C ASP A 14 10.47 -17.83 8.64
N LEU A 15 10.46 -19.17 8.62
CA LEU A 15 11.64 -19.99 8.94
C LEU A 15 12.76 -19.89 7.90
N VAL A 16 12.41 -19.70 6.62
CA VAL A 16 13.38 -19.65 5.51
C VAL A 16 13.66 -18.23 5.02
N LYS A 17 12.95 -17.21 5.52
CA LYS A 17 13.10 -15.81 5.08
C LYS A 17 14.54 -15.32 5.18
N SER A 18 15.19 -15.50 6.33
CA SER A 18 16.57 -15.05 6.52
C SER A 18 17.54 -15.75 5.58
N GLU A 19 17.28 -17.03 5.27
CA GLU A 19 18.05 -17.79 4.29
C GLU A 19 17.83 -17.23 2.87
N ILE A 20 16.58 -16.97 2.47
CA ILE A 20 16.26 -16.36 1.17
C ILE A 20 16.96 -15.01 1.02
N GLU A 21 16.82 -14.12 2.01
CA GLU A 21 17.45 -12.79 1.97
C GLU A 21 18.98 -12.87 1.90
N GLN A 22 19.58 -13.79 2.65
CA GLN A 22 21.02 -14.01 2.62
C GLN A 22 21.49 -14.55 1.27
N THR A 23 20.78 -15.54 0.71
CA THR A 23 21.12 -16.13 -0.60
C THR A 23 20.94 -15.12 -1.73
N ILE A 24 19.91 -14.25 -1.68
CA ILE A 24 19.77 -13.16 -2.67
C ILE A 24 20.95 -12.19 -2.58
N LYS A 25 21.33 -11.74 -1.36
CA LYS A 25 22.50 -10.86 -1.18
C LYS A 25 23.79 -11.50 -1.70
N GLN A 26 23.97 -12.80 -1.48
CA GLN A 26 25.14 -13.52 -2.00
C GLN A 26 25.14 -13.60 -3.53
N ALA A 27 23.97 -13.80 -4.15
CA ALA A 27 23.82 -13.75 -5.62
C ALA A 27 24.14 -12.36 -6.17
N GLU A 28 23.62 -11.30 -5.54
CA GLU A 28 23.89 -9.90 -5.89
C GLU A 28 25.39 -9.59 -5.82
N SER A 29 26.04 -9.85 -4.68
CA SER A 29 27.48 -9.59 -4.51
C SER A 29 28.36 -10.41 -5.45
N SER A 30 27.94 -11.63 -5.82
CA SER A 30 28.69 -12.45 -6.79
C SER A 30 28.54 -11.90 -8.21
N LEU A 31 27.35 -11.43 -8.56
CA LEU A 31 27.11 -10.76 -9.84
C LEU A 31 27.86 -9.43 -9.95
N GLU A 32 27.89 -8.63 -8.89
CA GLU A 32 28.64 -7.36 -8.84
C GLU A 32 30.14 -7.58 -9.04
N ARG A 33 30.74 -8.54 -8.32
CA ARG A 33 32.16 -8.92 -8.50
C ARG A 33 32.46 -9.38 -9.92
N PHE A 34 31.56 -10.14 -10.55
CA PHE A 34 31.71 -10.52 -11.96
C PHE A 34 31.62 -9.31 -12.90
N GLN A 35 30.77 -8.31 -12.60
CA GLN A 35 30.68 -7.09 -13.40
C GLN A 35 31.96 -6.25 -13.32
N GLU A 36 32.60 -6.20 -12.14
CA GLU A 36 33.89 -5.54 -11.91
C GLU A 36 35.05 -6.31 -12.57
N ASN A 37 35.03 -7.64 -12.53
CA ASN A 37 36.03 -8.52 -13.12
C ASN A 37 35.42 -9.63 -13.98
N ARG A 38 35.22 -9.34 -15.27
CA ARG A 38 34.56 -10.25 -16.22
C ARG A 38 35.34 -11.51 -16.59
N GLU A 39 36.61 -11.59 -16.21
CA GLU A 39 37.42 -12.80 -16.40
C GLU A 39 37.15 -13.86 -15.31
N SER A 40 36.51 -13.45 -14.21
CA SER A 40 36.20 -14.34 -13.08
C SER A 40 34.99 -15.23 -13.37
N GLY A 41 35.21 -16.34 -14.08
CA GLY A 41 34.14 -17.33 -14.30
C GLY A 41 33.57 -17.94 -12.99
N GLU A 42 34.34 -17.90 -11.90
CA GLU A 42 33.92 -18.37 -10.58
C GLU A 42 32.80 -17.52 -9.98
N ASP A 43 32.87 -16.19 -10.11
CA ASP A 43 31.84 -15.29 -9.57
C ASP A 43 30.49 -15.47 -10.27
N LEU A 44 30.49 -15.69 -11.59
CA LEU A 44 29.28 -16.01 -12.34
C LEU A 44 28.72 -17.38 -11.97
N GLN A 45 29.57 -18.38 -11.77
CA GLN A 45 29.15 -19.71 -11.33
C GLN A 45 28.54 -19.68 -9.92
N ASN A 46 29.13 -18.93 -8.99
CA ASN A 46 28.57 -18.72 -7.65
C ASN A 46 27.18 -18.09 -7.73
N CYS A 47 26.99 -17.07 -8.57
CA CYS A 47 25.68 -16.46 -8.80
C CYS A 47 24.64 -17.47 -9.32
N LEU A 48 25.03 -18.32 -10.28
CA LEU A 48 24.18 -19.41 -10.80
C LEU A 48 23.78 -20.40 -9.71
N ASP A 49 24.70 -20.77 -8.82
CA ASP A 49 24.45 -21.71 -7.73
C ASP A 49 23.45 -21.12 -6.72
N PHE A 50 23.62 -19.85 -6.33
CA PHE A 50 22.66 -19.14 -5.47
C PHE A 50 21.27 -19.00 -6.12
N LEU A 51 21.19 -18.70 -7.41
CA LEU A 51 19.91 -18.66 -8.13
C LEU A 51 19.20 -20.03 -8.16
N ASN A 52 19.96 -21.13 -8.30
CA ASN A 52 19.40 -22.48 -8.24
C ASN A 52 18.95 -22.85 -6.82
N GLN A 53 19.70 -22.44 -5.79
CA GLN A 53 19.30 -22.59 -4.38
C GLN A 53 18.00 -21.84 -4.11
N LEU A 54 17.90 -20.57 -4.51
CA LEU A 54 16.68 -19.76 -4.39
C LEU A 54 15.49 -20.42 -5.08
N ARG A 55 15.67 -20.93 -6.29
CA ARG A 55 14.62 -21.69 -6.99
C ARG A 55 14.15 -22.89 -6.16
N GLY A 56 15.08 -23.63 -5.56
CA GLY A 56 14.77 -24.77 -4.68
C GLY A 56 13.96 -24.34 -3.46
N ILE A 57 14.34 -23.24 -2.81
CA ILE A 57 13.60 -22.69 -1.67
C ILE A 57 12.19 -22.27 -2.10
N PHE A 58 12.04 -21.56 -3.23
CA PHE A 58 10.73 -21.14 -3.73
C PHE A 58 9.81 -22.30 -4.14
N VAL A 59 10.37 -23.42 -4.59
CA VAL A 59 9.59 -24.65 -4.80
C VAL A 59 9.03 -25.16 -3.47
N LEU A 60 9.82 -25.16 -2.41
CA LEU A 60 9.40 -25.63 -1.08
C LEU A 60 8.33 -24.74 -0.46
N VAL A 61 8.41 -23.41 -0.63
CA VAL A 61 7.40 -22.45 -0.14
C VAL A 61 6.26 -22.20 -1.13
N GLU A 62 6.25 -22.89 -2.28
CA GLU A 62 5.24 -22.79 -3.35
C GLU A 62 5.07 -21.39 -3.98
N LEU A 63 6.12 -20.56 -3.99
CA LEU A 63 6.08 -19.22 -4.60
C LEU A 63 6.33 -19.29 -6.11
N ARG A 64 5.25 -19.46 -6.88
CA ARG A 64 5.30 -19.72 -8.34
C ARG A 64 6.05 -18.64 -9.13
N GLY A 65 5.86 -17.38 -8.76
CA GLY A 65 6.53 -16.25 -9.40
C GLY A 65 8.05 -16.28 -9.21
N GLY A 66 8.50 -16.54 -7.98
CA GLY A 66 9.92 -16.67 -7.64
C GLY A 66 10.59 -17.84 -8.36
N ILE A 67 9.91 -18.99 -8.47
CA ILE A 67 10.41 -20.16 -9.22
C ILE A 67 10.67 -19.77 -10.69
N LEU A 68 9.70 -19.13 -11.34
CA LEU A 68 9.81 -18.78 -12.76
C LEU A 68 10.86 -17.70 -13.00
N LEU A 69 10.98 -16.71 -12.10
CA LEU A 69 12.01 -15.68 -12.17
C LEU A 69 13.41 -16.28 -12.05
N CYS A 70 13.66 -17.11 -11.03
CA CYS A 70 14.95 -17.80 -10.88
C CYS A 70 15.26 -18.68 -12.08
N GLN A 71 14.26 -19.37 -12.64
CA GLN A 71 14.46 -20.18 -13.84
C GLN A 71 14.93 -19.34 -15.04
N GLU A 72 14.24 -18.24 -15.35
CA GLU A 72 14.63 -17.36 -16.47
C GLU A 72 15.98 -16.65 -16.21
N ALA A 73 16.26 -16.30 -14.96
CA ALA A 73 17.53 -15.70 -14.52
C ALA A 73 18.71 -16.66 -14.69
N VAL A 74 18.55 -17.94 -14.30
CA VAL A 74 19.57 -18.98 -14.52
C VAL A 74 19.85 -19.17 -16.02
N ILE A 75 18.81 -19.21 -16.86
CA ILE A 75 19.03 -19.36 -18.30
C ILE A 75 19.77 -18.12 -18.85
N MET A 76 19.40 -16.92 -18.40
CA MET A 76 20.11 -15.68 -18.78
C MET A 76 21.58 -15.71 -18.37
N ALA A 77 21.88 -16.08 -17.13
CA ALA A 77 23.24 -16.11 -16.62
C ALA A 77 24.11 -17.12 -17.38
N ASN A 78 23.54 -18.25 -17.81
CA ASN A 78 24.23 -19.21 -18.69
C ASN A 78 24.50 -18.68 -20.11
N ASP A 79 23.71 -17.71 -20.59
CA ASP A 79 23.92 -17.06 -21.90
C ASP A 79 25.02 -15.97 -21.87
N VAL A 80 25.59 -15.68 -20.67
CA VAL A 80 26.69 -14.73 -20.48
C VAL A 80 28.03 -15.49 -20.51
N PRO A 81 28.90 -15.27 -21.52
CA PRO A 81 30.21 -15.89 -21.55
C PRO A 81 31.18 -15.24 -20.55
N VAL A 82 32.14 -16.01 -20.05
CA VAL A 82 33.30 -15.44 -19.33
C VAL A 82 34.12 -14.59 -20.29
N GLY A 83 34.52 -13.39 -19.86
CA GLY A 83 35.14 -12.38 -20.74
C GLY A 83 34.14 -11.66 -21.66
N ALA A 84 32.86 -11.61 -21.30
CA ALA A 84 31.84 -10.93 -22.08
C ALA A 84 32.21 -9.46 -22.37
N ASN A 85 32.17 -9.09 -23.65
CA ASN A 85 32.31 -7.71 -24.09
C ASN A 85 31.08 -6.88 -23.66
N ASP A 86 31.19 -5.56 -23.82
CA ASP A 86 30.14 -4.60 -23.43
C ASP A 86 28.79 -4.80 -24.13
N ASP A 87 28.75 -5.60 -25.20
CA ASP A 87 27.53 -5.99 -25.90
C ASP A 87 26.58 -6.84 -25.03
N LYS A 88 27.08 -7.38 -23.92
CA LYS A 88 26.30 -8.16 -22.93
C LYS A 88 25.93 -7.39 -21.67
N ASN A 89 26.26 -6.09 -21.58
CA ASN A 89 25.87 -5.25 -20.44
C ASN A 89 24.37 -5.28 -20.18
N ILE A 90 23.57 -5.30 -21.25
CA ILE A 90 22.10 -5.39 -21.13
C ILE A 90 21.67 -6.65 -20.37
N LEU A 91 22.32 -7.80 -20.57
CA LEU A 91 21.98 -9.04 -19.85
C LEU A 91 22.33 -8.92 -18.37
N LEU A 92 23.51 -8.40 -18.05
CA LEU A 92 23.97 -8.24 -16.67
C LEU A 92 23.12 -7.22 -15.89
N THR A 93 22.77 -6.09 -16.52
CA THR A 93 21.87 -5.10 -15.93
C THR A 93 20.46 -5.66 -15.73
N THR A 94 19.94 -6.44 -16.69
CA THR A 94 18.61 -7.07 -16.55
C THR A 94 18.62 -8.14 -15.44
N LEU A 95 19.70 -8.90 -15.31
CA LEU A 95 19.87 -9.90 -14.25
C LEU A 95 19.96 -9.25 -12.86
N SER A 96 20.71 -8.15 -12.74
CA SER A 96 20.79 -7.34 -11.52
C SER A 96 19.42 -6.78 -11.13
N ASN A 97 18.67 -6.23 -12.09
CA ASN A 97 17.30 -5.78 -11.86
C ASN A 97 16.39 -6.92 -11.40
N ALA A 98 16.53 -8.12 -11.97
CA ALA A 98 15.74 -9.29 -11.56
C ALA A 98 16.01 -9.73 -10.12
N LEU A 99 17.28 -9.73 -9.68
CA LEU A 99 17.64 -10.01 -8.29
C LEU A 99 17.08 -8.95 -7.32
N PHE A 100 17.20 -7.67 -7.69
CA PHE A 100 16.63 -6.57 -6.92
C PHE A 100 15.11 -6.69 -6.73
N ILE A 101 14.37 -6.95 -7.82
CA ILE A 101 12.91 -7.13 -7.75
C ILE A 101 12.55 -8.41 -6.99
N LEU A 102 13.34 -9.48 -7.12
CA LEU A 102 13.13 -10.71 -6.38
C LEU A 102 13.24 -10.48 -4.86
N ARG A 103 14.27 -9.76 -4.41
CA ARG A 103 14.42 -9.37 -3.00
C ARG A 103 13.19 -8.61 -2.49
N ARG A 104 12.74 -7.63 -3.25
CA ARG A 104 11.57 -6.83 -2.89
C ARG A 104 10.28 -7.62 -2.89
N TYR A 105 10.17 -8.62 -3.75
CA TYR A 105 9.02 -9.51 -3.75
C TYR A 105 8.95 -10.37 -2.49
N VAL A 106 10.10 -10.82 -1.97
CA VAL A 106 10.21 -11.55 -0.69
C VAL A 106 9.77 -10.66 0.47
N GLU A 107 10.22 -9.39 0.49
CA GLU A 107 9.80 -8.39 1.48
C GLU A 107 8.29 -8.09 1.37
N TYR A 108 7.78 -7.91 0.15
CA TYR A 108 6.37 -7.70 -0.15
C TYR A 108 5.50 -8.86 0.34
N TYR A 109 5.87 -10.10 0.03
CA TYR A 109 5.14 -11.30 0.43
C TYR A 109 5.13 -11.46 1.95
N HIS A 110 6.24 -11.11 2.63
CA HIS A 110 6.29 -11.13 4.09
C HIS A 110 5.29 -10.15 4.72
N GLN A 111 5.13 -8.96 4.15
CA GLN A 111 4.22 -7.93 4.66
C GLN A 111 2.75 -8.24 4.33
N GLN A 112 2.45 -8.67 3.10
CA GLN A 112 1.08 -8.85 2.63
C GLN A 112 0.51 -10.25 2.92
N ARG A 113 1.37 -11.24 3.16
CA ARG A 113 1.00 -12.66 3.39
C ARG A 113 0.15 -13.30 2.27
N GLU A 114 0.07 -12.66 1.11
CA GLU A 114 -0.64 -13.13 -0.08
C GLU A 114 0.31 -13.21 -1.29
N ASP A 115 0.32 -14.36 -1.98
CA ASP A 115 1.16 -14.60 -3.18
C ASP A 115 0.44 -14.07 -4.44
N HIS A 116 1.11 -13.17 -5.16
CA HIS A 116 0.62 -12.63 -6.43
C HIS A 116 1.71 -12.76 -7.50
N PRO A 117 1.87 -13.95 -8.10
CA PRO A 117 2.97 -14.22 -9.03
C PRO A 117 2.91 -13.36 -10.30
N GLU A 118 1.74 -12.81 -10.64
CA GLU A 118 1.56 -11.87 -11.75
C GLU A 118 2.38 -10.58 -11.58
N LEU A 119 2.69 -10.17 -10.34
CA LEU A 119 3.54 -9.01 -10.05
C LEU A 119 4.96 -9.19 -10.59
N LEU A 120 5.46 -10.42 -10.70
CA LEU A 120 6.80 -10.71 -11.21
C LEU A 120 6.85 -10.88 -12.74
N LEU A 121 5.71 -10.96 -13.43
CA LEU A 121 5.69 -11.15 -14.89
C LEU A 121 6.42 -10.05 -15.68
N PRO A 122 6.38 -8.75 -15.32
CA PRO A 122 7.13 -7.72 -16.05
C PRO A 122 8.64 -8.00 -16.07
N VAL A 123 9.25 -8.27 -14.91
CA VAL A 123 10.70 -8.52 -14.82
C VAL A 123 11.09 -9.86 -15.44
N ILE A 124 10.24 -10.89 -15.31
CA ILE A 124 10.40 -12.16 -16.01
C ILE A 124 10.39 -11.95 -17.53
N ASN A 125 9.50 -11.11 -18.03
CA ASN A 125 9.42 -10.79 -19.45
C ASN A 125 10.59 -9.93 -19.93
N GLU A 126 11.13 -9.04 -19.10
CA GLU A 126 12.37 -8.32 -19.41
C GLU A 126 13.54 -9.29 -19.60
N LEU A 127 13.68 -10.29 -18.71
CA LEU A 127 14.70 -11.32 -18.86
C LEU A 127 14.57 -12.06 -20.20
N ARG A 128 13.34 -12.40 -20.60
CA ARG A 128 13.07 -13.09 -21.88
C ARG A 128 13.34 -12.18 -23.07
N GLU A 129 12.85 -10.95 -23.04
CA GLU A 129 13.01 -9.99 -24.12
C GLU A 129 14.49 -9.64 -24.37
N ALA A 130 15.30 -9.50 -23.31
CA ALA A 130 16.74 -9.30 -23.41
C ALA A 130 17.46 -10.46 -24.13
N ARG A 131 16.92 -11.69 -23.99
CA ARG A 131 17.39 -12.90 -24.69
C ARG A 131 16.70 -13.12 -26.04
N ARG A 132 15.88 -12.16 -26.49
CA ARG A 132 15.06 -12.22 -27.73
C ARG A 132 14.03 -13.36 -27.74
N GLU A 133 13.64 -13.82 -26.56
CA GLU A 133 12.60 -14.81 -26.37
C GLU A 133 11.21 -14.18 -26.33
N LYS A 134 10.19 -14.98 -26.67
CA LYS A 134 8.80 -14.50 -26.61
C LYS A 134 8.38 -14.28 -25.15
N PRO A 135 7.85 -13.11 -24.80
CA PRO A 135 7.34 -12.83 -23.46
C PRO A 135 6.11 -13.68 -23.16
N TYR A 136 5.93 -14.04 -21.89
CA TYR A 136 4.75 -14.72 -21.39
C TYR A 136 3.52 -13.80 -21.40
N PRO A 137 2.32 -14.36 -21.66
CA PRO A 137 1.06 -13.62 -21.52
C PRO A 137 0.76 -13.33 -20.04
N GLU A 138 -0.12 -12.36 -19.77
CA GLU A 138 -0.55 -12.06 -18.40
C GLU A 138 -1.27 -13.26 -17.76
N SER A 139 -1.94 -14.10 -18.56
CA SER A 139 -2.60 -15.31 -18.10
C SER A 139 -1.62 -16.46 -17.76
N ARG A 140 -0.32 -16.21 -17.62
CA ARG A 140 0.69 -17.27 -17.46
C ARG A 140 0.45 -18.15 -16.23
N PHE A 141 0.05 -17.54 -15.12
CA PHE A 141 -0.27 -18.22 -13.86
C PHE A 141 -1.76 -18.55 -13.73
N PHE A 142 -2.54 -18.28 -14.78
CA PHE A 142 -3.97 -18.49 -14.79
C PHE A 142 -4.33 -19.84 -15.41
N GLU A 143 -4.82 -20.76 -14.59
CA GLU A 143 -5.23 -22.10 -15.00
C GLU A 143 -6.76 -22.16 -15.11
N VAL A 144 -7.26 -22.52 -16.29
CA VAL A 144 -8.71 -22.68 -16.56
C VAL A 144 -8.91 -23.85 -17.52
N ASP A 145 -9.89 -24.72 -17.23
CA ASP A 145 -10.27 -25.81 -18.14
C ASP A 145 -11.17 -25.26 -19.24
N LEU A 146 -10.72 -25.36 -20.50
CA LEU A 146 -11.40 -24.82 -21.68
C LEU A 146 -12.14 -25.88 -22.50
N LYS A 147 -12.38 -27.08 -21.96
CA LYS A 147 -13.13 -28.15 -22.66
C LYS A 147 -14.55 -27.73 -22.97
N ASP A 148 -15.26 -27.17 -21.99
CA ASP A 148 -16.66 -26.78 -22.11
C ASP A 148 -16.78 -25.26 -22.25
N LYS A 149 -16.79 -24.78 -23.49
CA LYS A 149 -16.92 -23.34 -23.79
C LYS A 149 -18.41 -22.95 -23.81
N PRO A 150 -18.82 -21.92 -23.06
CA PRO A 150 -20.19 -21.41 -23.15
C PRO A 150 -20.42 -20.68 -24.47
N ASP A 151 -21.70 -20.38 -24.76
CA ASP A 151 -22.05 -19.44 -25.82
C ASP A 151 -21.75 -18.00 -25.37
N PHE A 152 -20.60 -17.46 -25.81
CA PHE A 152 -20.18 -16.09 -25.53
C PHE A 152 -21.05 -15.06 -26.26
N CYS A 153 -21.79 -15.45 -27.31
CA CYS A 153 -22.65 -14.55 -28.05
C CYS A 153 -24.04 -14.40 -27.43
N GLY A 154 -24.46 -15.32 -26.55
CA GLY A 154 -25.83 -15.39 -26.02
C GLY A 154 -26.30 -14.14 -25.27
N GLY A 155 -25.38 -13.38 -24.65
CA GLY A 155 -25.68 -12.10 -23.99
C GLY A 155 -25.62 -10.87 -24.90
N LEU A 156 -25.08 -11.00 -26.12
CA LEU A 156 -24.83 -9.88 -27.01
C LEU A 156 -25.93 -9.72 -28.06
N VAL A 157 -26.33 -8.47 -28.32
CA VAL A 157 -27.22 -8.16 -29.45
C VAL A 157 -26.40 -8.12 -30.75
N ILE A 158 -26.42 -9.22 -31.49
CA ILE A 158 -25.73 -9.35 -32.79
C ILE A 158 -26.78 -9.49 -33.89
N PRO A 159 -26.97 -8.45 -34.73
CA PRO A 159 -27.95 -8.53 -35.81
C PRO A 159 -27.49 -9.52 -36.89
N ALA A 160 -28.44 -10.26 -37.46
CA ALA A 160 -28.15 -11.17 -38.57
C ALA A 160 -27.52 -10.43 -39.75
N PHE A 161 -26.62 -11.11 -40.47
CA PHE A 161 -26.09 -10.63 -41.73
C PHE A 161 -26.90 -11.24 -42.87
N GLU A 162 -27.61 -10.42 -43.65
CA GLU A 162 -28.46 -10.88 -44.77
C GLU A 162 -27.85 -10.55 -46.14
N GLY A 163 -26.60 -10.07 -46.16
CA GLY A 163 -25.96 -9.57 -47.36
C GLY A 163 -25.37 -10.64 -48.28
N ALA A 164 -25.22 -10.29 -49.56
CA ALA A 164 -24.53 -11.11 -50.55
C ALA A 164 -23.00 -11.14 -50.32
N GLU A 165 -22.27 -11.97 -51.06
CA GLU A 165 -20.82 -12.14 -50.91
C GLU A 165 -20.04 -10.81 -51.07
N ALA A 166 -20.46 -9.95 -52.00
CA ALA A 166 -19.86 -8.62 -52.19
C ALA A 166 -20.04 -7.72 -50.96
N GLU A 167 -21.20 -7.77 -50.30
CA GLU A 167 -21.46 -7.01 -49.08
C GLU A 167 -20.68 -7.56 -47.89
N TYR A 168 -20.47 -8.88 -47.84
CA TYR A 168 -19.61 -9.52 -46.84
C TYR A 168 -18.19 -8.97 -46.94
N GLU A 169 -17.60 -8.94 -48.14
CA GLU A 169 -16.24 -8.43 -48.34
C GLU A 169 -16.09 -6.96 -47.94
N ILE A 170 -17.06 -6.11 -48.33
CA ILE A 170 -17.07 -4.68 -48.00
C ILE A 170 -17.12 -4.50 -46.48
N LEU A 171 -18.02 -5.21 -45.80
CA LEU A 171 -18.17 -5.11 -44.36
C LEU A 171 -16.94 -5.68 -43.62
N ALA A 172 -16.40 -6.82 -44.05
CA ALA A 172 -15.20 -7.42 -43.47
C ALA A 172 -13.99 -6.48 -43.57
N ARG A 173 -13.75 -5.87 -44.75
CA ARG A 173 -12.68 -4.88 -44.94
C ARG A 173 -12.88 -3.65 -44.05
N ARG A 174 -14.12 -3.16 -43.94
CA ARG A 174 -14.46 -2.02 -43.07
C ARG A 174 -14.22 -2.34 -41.59
N MET A 175 -14.62 -3.52 -41.13
CA MET A 175 -14.41 -3.93 -39.73
C MET A 175 -12.93 -4.14 -39.42
N ARG A 176 -12.16 -4.71 -40.36
CA ARG A 176 -10.71 -4.82 -40.22
C ARG A 176 -10.02 -3.46 -40.16
N LEU A 177 -10.40 -2.52 -41.04
CA LEU A 177 -9.87 -1.16 -41.00
C LEU A 177 -10.18 -0.48 -39.66
N THR A 178 -11.42 -0.65 -39.16
CA THR A 178 -11.83 -0.14 -37.85
C THR A 178 -10.96 -0.71 -36.73
N PHE A 179 -10.68 -2.02 -36.76
CA PHE A 179 -9.78 -2.69 -35.82
C PHE A 179 -8.35 -2.13 -35.89
N GLN A 180 -7.82 -1.94 -37.10
CA GLN A 180 -6.45 -1.44 -37.31
C GLN A 180 -6.26 0.00 -36.84
N VAL A 181 -7.24 0.87 -37.08
CA VAL A 181 -7.23 2.25 -36.58
C VAL A 181 -7.21 2.24 -35.04
N ALA A 182 -8.05 1.42 -34.43
CA ALA A 182 -8.10 1.25 -32.99
C ALA A 182 -6.78 0.73 -32.41
N LEU A 183 -6.24 -0.34 -33.00
CA LEU A 183 -4.98 -0.94 -32.60
C LEU A 183 -3.81 0.04 -32.74
N LEU A 184 -3.77 0.84 -33.81
CA LEU A 184 -2.75 1.87 -34.00
C LEU A 184 -2.88 2.99 -32.95
N GLY A 185 -4.11 3.39 -32.60
CA GLY A 185 -4.39 4.31 -31.51
C GLY A 185 -3.84 3.80 -30.18
N MET A 186 -4.09 2.52 -29.87
CA MET A 186 -3.56 1.84 -28.68
C MET A 186 -2.04 1.78 -28.68
N LEU A 187 -1.41 1.37 -29.78
CA LEU A 187 0.05 1.24 -29.87
C LEU A 187 0.78 2.58 -29.72
N ARG A 188 0.12 3.69 -30.09
CA ARG A 188 0.64 5.05 -29.97
C ARG A 188 0.15 5.78 -28.71
N ASP A 189 -0.58 5.09 -27.84
CA ASP A 189 -1.18 5.65 -26.61
C ASP A 189 -2.02 6.91 -26.87
N ARG A 190 -2.78 6.91 -27.98
CA ARG A 190 -3.67 8.00 -28.37
C ARG A 190 -5.13 7.62 -28.17
N ASN A 191 -5.88 8.48 -27.46
CA ASN A 191 -7.32 8.34 -27.24
C ASN A 191 -7.75 6.90 -26.88
N PRO A 192 -7.27 6.34 -25.75
CA PRO A 192 -7.49 4.93 -25.39
C PRO A 192 -8.98 4.55 -25.34
N VAL A 193 -9.82 5.46 -24.82
CA VAL A 193 -11.30 5.31 -24.79
C VAL A 193 -11.88 5.11 -26.19
N VAL A 194 -11.47 5.94 -27.16
CA VAL A 194 -11.95 5.82 -28.55
C VAL A 194 -11.47 4.51 -29.15
N SER A 195 -10.21 4.14 -28.89
CA SER A 195 -9.65 2.89 -29.39
C SER A 195 -10.40 1.67 -28.84
N GLN A 196 -10.73 1.61 -27.55
CA GLN A 196 -11.53 0.53 -26.96
C GLN A 196 -12.91 0.42 -27.60
N LYS A 197 -13.62 1.55 -27.76
CA LYS A 197 -14.92 1.59 -28.43
C LYS A 197 -14.84 1.06 -29.87
N LEU A 198 -13.78 1.38 -30.60
CA LEU A 198 -13.58 0.91 -31.96
C LEU A 198 -13.23 -0.59 -32.04
N ILE A 199 -12.42 -1.12 -31.10
CA ILE A 199 -12.18 -2.56 -30.99
C ILE A 199 -13.49 -3.30 -30.76
N SER A 200 -14.27 -2.87 -29.78
CA SER A 200 -15.56 -3.48 -29.44
C SER A 200 -16.53 -3.44 -30.62
N ARG A 201 -16.65 -2.30 -31.30
CA ARG A 201 -17.47 -2.16 -32.52
C ARG A 201 -17.02 -3.09 -33.63
N SER A 202 -15.72 -3.17 -33.87
CA SER A 202 -15.16 -4.04 -34.90
C SER A 202 -15.41 -5.52 -34.58
N ALA A 203 -15.21 -5.92 -33.33
CA ALA A 203 -15.45 -7.28 -32.86
C ALA A 203 -16.91 -7.71 -33.04
N ARG A 204 -17.88 -6.87 -32.66
CA ARG A 204 -19.31 -7.14 -32.95
C ARG A 204 -19.59 -7.26 -34.45
N GLY A 205 -18.95 -6.44 -35.28
CA GLY A 205 -19.06 -6.51 -36.72
C GLY A 205 -18.52 -7.82 -37.30
N PHE A 206 -17.40 -8.33 -36.78
CA PHE A 206 -16.89 -9.64 -37.16
C PHE A 206 -17.75 -10.79 -36.65
N ALA A 207 -18.26 -10.71 -35.41
CA ALA A 207 -19.19 -11.71 -34.87
C ALA A 207 -20.45 -11.82 -35.75
N ARG A 208 -20.98 -10.67 -36.21
CA ARG A 208 -22.08 -10.62 -37.20
C ARG A 208 -21.75 -11.34 -38.51
N LEU A 209 -20.54 -11.17 -39.03
CA LEU A 209 -20.10 -11.82 -40.26
C LEU A 209 -19.94 -13.35 -40.10
N CYS A 210 -19.68 -13.83 -38.88
CA CYS A 210 -19.53 -15.26 -38.61
C CYS A 210 -20.86 -16.02 -38.50
N GLN A 211 -22.02 -15.36 -38.33
CA GLN A 211 -23.35 -15.98 -38.34
C GLN A 211 -23.47 -17.28 -37.48
N GLY A 212 -22.92 -17.28 -36.26
CA GLY A 212 -22.96 -18.45 -35.37
C GLY A 212 -21.90 -19.53 -35.64
N ALA A 213 -21.01 -19.32 -36.62
CA ALA A 213 -19.84 -20.17 -36.80
C ALA A 213 -18.85 -20.05 -35.61
N PRO A 214 -18.00 -21.06 -35.34
CA PRO A 214 -17.13 -21.09 -34.16
C PRO A 214 -16.25 -19.84 -33.96
N MET A 215 -15.72 -19.25 -35.02
CA MET A 215 -14.91 -18.02 -34.91
C MET A 215 -15.71 -16.83 -34.36
N GLY A 216 -17.04 -16.83 -34.54
CA GLY A 216 -17.94 -15.81 -33.99
C GLY A 216 -17.89 -15.75 -32.47
N GLN A 217 -17.74 -16.89 -31.81
CA GLN A 217 -17.63 -17.00 -30.35
C GLN A 217 -16.40 -16.23 -29.82
N MET A 218 -15.28 -16.30 -30.53
CA MET A 218 -14.09 -15.52 -30.17
C MET A 218 -14.34 -14.01 -30.34
N TRP A 219 -15.00 -13.58 -31.41
CA TRP A 219 -15.30 -12.17 -31.62
C TRP A 219 -16.30 -11.61 -30.59
N CYS A 220 -17.28 -12.41 -30.16
CA CYS A 220 -18.16 -12.09 -29.05
C CYS A 220 -17.35 -11.89 -27.77
N LEU A 221 -16.44 -12.81 -27.45
CA LEU A 221 -15.56 -12.68 -26.28
C LEU A 221 -14.66 -11.44 -26.36
N VAL A 222 -14.08 -11.12 -27.54
CA VAL A 222 -13.30 -9.89 -27.74
C VAL A 222 -14.15 -8.63 -27.51
N ALA A 223 -15.42 -8.63 -27.93
CA ALA A 223 -16.32 -7.50 -27.69
C ALA A 223 -16.59 -7.32 -26.19
N ILE A 224 -16.93 -8.40 -25.48
CA ILE A 224 -17.17 -8.38 -24.02
C ILE A 224 -15.92 -7.89 -23.28
N THR A 225 -14.74 -8.40 -23.64
CA THR A 225 -13.47 -7.96 -23.04
C THR A 225 -13.20 -6.48 -23.32
N ALA A 226 -13.41 -6.00 -24.54
CA ALA A 226 -13.17 -4.60 -24.88
C ALA A 226 -14.12 -3.64 -24.16
N ASP A 227 -15.39 -4.00 -24.01
CA ASP A 227 -16.37 -3.21 -23.24
C ASP A 227 -16.04 -3.23 -21.75
N THR A 228 -15.65 -4.39 -21.20
CA THR A 228 -15.26 -4.53 -19.80
C THR A 228 -13.99 -3.73 -19.49
N MET A 229 -13.01 -3.75 -20.38
CA MET A 229 -11.79 -2.94 -20.24
C MET A 229 -12.10 -1.44 -20.25
N LEU A 230 -13.08 -1.01 -21.03
CA LEU A 230 -13.53 0.39 -21.06
C LEU A 230 -14.26 0.77 -19.76
N ASP A 231 -15.20 -0.05 -19.32
CA ASP A 231 -15.98 0.14 -18.10
C ASP A 231 -15.10 0.20 -16.84
N ARG A 232 -14.10 -0.68 -16.77
CA ARG A 232 -13.18 -0.80 -15.62
C ARG A 232 -11.90 0.03 -15.77
N ALA A 233 -11.85 0.91 -16.78
CA ALA A 233 -10.70 1.77 -17.07
C ALA A 233 -9.35 1.01 -17.14
N MET A 234 -9.36 -0.22 -17.66
CA MET A 234 -8.18 -1.08 -17.71
C MET A 234 -7.16 -0.58 -18.75
N PRO A 235 -5.87 -0.46 -18.39
CA PRO A 235 -4.85 0.03 -19.30
C PRO A 235 -4.48 -0.99 -20.39
N PHE A 236 -3.94 -0.50 -21.50
CA PHE A 236 -3.34 -1.34 -22.53
C PHE A 236 -1.86 -1.59 -22.25
N THR A 237 -1.59 -2.57 -21.40
CA THR A 237 -0.23 -3.05 -21.15
C THR A 237 0.45 -3.56 -22.43
N LYS A 238 1.78 -3.69 -22.42
CA LYS A 238 2.54 -4.29 -23.54
C LYS A 238 2.00 -5.67 -23.93
N ALA A 239 1.63 -6.49 -22.94
CA ALA A 239 1.08 -7.83 -23.17
C ALA A 239 -0.31 -7.78 -23.82
N ARG A 240 -1.22 -6.91 -23.37
CA ARG A 240 -2.54 -6.71 -23.98
C ARG A 240 -2.42 -6.19 -25.40
N LYS A 241 -1.54 -5.21 -25.66
CA LYS A 241 -1.23 -4.73 -27.03
C LYS A 241 -0.80 -5.88 -27.94
N ARG A 242 0.08 -6.78 -27.47
CA ARG A 242 0.49 -7.99 -28.21
C ARG A 242 -0.65 -8.97 -28.46
N MET A 243 -1.55 -9.16 -27.48
CA MET A 243 -2.74 -9.98 -27.66
C MET A 243 -3.64 -9.42 -28.77
N PHE A 244 -3.94 -8.11 -28.77
CA PHE A 244 -4.73 -7.50 -29.84
C PHE A 244 -4.03 -7.51 -31.20
N MET A 245 -2.69 -7.43 -31.25
CA MET A 245 -1.93 -7.67 -32.49
C MET A 245 -2.11 -9.12 -32.99
N ARG A 246 -2.13 -10.12 -32.09
CA ARG A 246 -2.43 -11.51 -32.47
C ARG A 246 -3.87 -11.66 -32.98
N ILE A 247 -4.83 -10.94 -32.39
CA ILE A 247 -6.24 -10.93 -32.83
C ILE A 247 -6.38 -10.37 -34.25
N GLU A 248 -5.60 -9.34 -34.64
CA GLU A 248 -5.65 -8.76 -36.00
C GLU A 248 -5.39 -9.81 -37.10
N LYS A 249 -4.59 -10.84 -36.82
CA LYS A 249 -4.36 -11.94 -37.75
C LYS A 249 -5.67 -12.64 -38.14
N TYR A 250 -6.59 -12.83 -37.20
CA TYR A 250 -7.89 -13.46 -37.48
C TYR A 250 -8.83 -12.52 -38.24
N ALA A 251 -8.78 -11.21 -37.95
CA ALA A 251 -9.48 -10.20 -38.77
C ALA A 251 -8.98 -10.23 -40.22
N ARG A 252 -7.67 -10.38 -40.42
CA ARG A 252 -7.05 -10.53 -41.73
C ARG A 252 -7.50 -11.80 -42.45
N GLU A 253 -7.53 -12.94 -41.75
CA GLU A 253 -8.02 -14.21 -42.31
C GLU A 253 -9.49 -14.11 -42.75
N LEU A 254 -10.37 -13.50 -41.94
CA LEU A 254 -11.78 -13.31 -42.32
C LEU A 254 -11.96 -12.46 -43.59
N VAL A 255 -11.05 -11.52 -43.85
CA VAL A 255 -11.09 -10.67 -45.05
C VAL A 255 -10.58 -11.38 -46.31
N TYR A 256 -9.47 -12.12 -46.22
CA TYR A 256 -8.82 -12.70 -47.41
C TYR A 256 -9.20 -14.15 -47.69
N VAL A 257 -9.53 -14.93 -46.66
CA VAL A 257 -9.97 -16.33 -46.80
C VAL A 257 -11.51 -16.40 -46.85
N GLY A 258 -12.19 -15.36 -46.38
CA GLY A 258 -13.66 -15.26 -46.44
C GLY A 258 -14.36 -16.23 -45.48
N LYS A 259 -15.55 -16.70 -45.88
CA LYS A 259 -16.43 -17.54 -45.04
C LYS A 259 -15.76 -18.82 -44.52
N VAL A 260 -14.81 -19.40 -45.25
CA VAL A 260 -14.07 -20.59 -44.80
C VAL A 260 -13.27 -20.33 -43.52
N ALA A 261 -12.81 -19.10 -43.28
CA ALA A 261 -12.12 -18.77 -42.03
C ALA A 261 -13.05 -18.70 -40.81
N THR A 262 -14.38 -18.54 -41.02
CA THR A 262 -15.35 -18.45 -39.92
C THR A 262 -15.57 -19.79 -39.22
N THR A 263 -15.32 -20.91 -39.91
CA THR A 263 -15.54 -22.26 -39.38
C THR A 263 -14.40 -22.75 -38.49
N LYS A 264 -13.26 -22.05 -38.45
CA LYS A 264 -12.13 -22.40 -37.60
C LYS A 264 -12.40 -22.03 -36.15
N ASP A 265 -11.94 -22.87 -35.24
CA ASP A 265 -11.89 -22.54 -33.82
C ASP A 265 -10.76 -21.55 -33.51
N ALA A 266 -11.02 -20.66 -32.56
CA ALA A 266 -9.97 -19.83 -31.98
C ALA A 266 -9.07 -20.68 -31.07
N PRO A 267 -7.76 -20.39 -31.00
CA PRO A 267 -6.87 -21.12 -30.11
C PRO A 267 -7.25 -20.92 -28.64
N ASP A 268 -7.21 -22.01 -27.88
CA ASP A 268 -7.49 -21.99 -26.44
C ASP A 268 -6.60 -21.00 -25.67
N SER A 269 -5.35 -20.80 -26.10
CA SER A 269 -4.47 -19.78 -25.51
C SER A 269 -5.05 -18.37 -25.57
N LEU A 270 -5.71 -18.01 -26.68
CA LEU A 270 -6.32 -16.68 -26.85
C LEU A 270 -7.61 -16.55 -26.03
N ILE A 271 -8.40 -17.62 -25.98
CA ILE A 271 -9.62 -17.67 -25.15
C ILE A 271 -9.25 -17.50 -23.68
N ARG A 272 -8.21 -18.20 -23.21
CA ARG A 272 -7.66 -18.04 -21.87
C ARG A 272 -7.17 -16.62 -21.59
N ASP A 273 -6.42 -16.02 -22.53
CA ASP A 273 -5.92 -14.65 -22.38
C ASP A 273 -7.10 -13.65 -22.21
N LEU A 274 -8.19 -13.83 -22.97
CA LEU A 274 -9.39 -12.98 -22.88
C LEU A 274 -10.20 -13.20 -21.60
N ILE A 275 -10.40 -14.46 -21.19
CA ILE A 275 -11.08 -14.81 -19.93
C ILE A 275 -10.29 -14.26 -18.73
N TYR A 276 -8.96 -14.34 -18.77
CA TYR A 276 -8.11 -13.77 -17.74
C TYR A 276 -8.38 -12.27 -17.56
N LEU A 277 -8.51 -11.50 -18.64
CA LEU A 277 -8.85 -10.07 -18.53
C LEU A 277 -10.24 -9.84 -17.91
N LEU A 278 -11.22 -10.69 -18.23
CA LEU A 278 -12.54 -10.64 -17.60
C LEU A 278 -12.46 -10.96 -16.09
N TYR A 279 -11.71 -11.98 -15.71
CA TYR A 279 -11.45 -12.34 -14.31
C TYR A 279 -10.79 -11.17 -13.56
N ARG A 280 -9.70 -10.63 -14.09
CA ARG A 280 -8.93 -9.51 -13.52
C ARG A 280 -9.69 -8.19 -13.47
N SER A 281 -10.73 -8.02 -14.28
CA SER A 281 -11.53 -6.80 -14.29
C SER A 281 -12.26 -6.55 -12.96
N GLY A 282 -12.54 -7.62 -12.20
CA GLY A 282 -13.41 -7.56 -11.02
C GLY A 282 -14.82 -7.05 -11.32
N SER A 283 -15.25 -7.07 -12.59
CA SER A 283 -16.52 -6.48 -13.00
C SER A 283 -17.71 -7.27 -12.48
N GLY A 284 -18.71 -6.52 -11.98
CA GLY A 284 -19.98 -7.06 -11.52
C GLY A 284 -21.00 -7.34 -12.63
N ASN A 285 -20.67 -6.99 -13.88
CA ASN A 285 -21.61 -6.99 -15.00
C ASN A 285 -22.17 -8.40 -15.28
N PRO A 286 -23.48 -8.55 -15.58
CA PRO A 286 -24.11 -9.86 -15.77
C PRO A 286 -23.45 -10.70 -16.86
N GLU A 287 -23.07 -10.08 -17.99
CA GLU A 287 -22.38 -10.75 -19.09
C GLU A 287 -21.04 -11.34 -18.65
N VAL A 288 -20.23 -10.56 -17.90
CA VAL A 288 -18.93 -10.99 -17.39
C VAL A 288 -19.10 -12.13 -16.38
N LYS A 289 -20.05 -12.00 -15.45
CA LYS A 289 -20.36 -13.05 -14.47
C LYS A 289 -20.83 -14.34 -15.13
N ALA A 290 -21.66 -14.26 -16.17
CA ALA A 290 -22.10 -15.42 -16.92
C ALA A 290 -20.91 -16.17 -17.53
N VAL A 291 -20.01 -15.44 -18.20
CA VAL A 291 -18.78 -16.01 -18.79
C VAL A 291 -17.91 -16.67 -17.72
N LEU A 292 -17.62 -15.98 -16.61
CA LEU A 292 -16.75 -16.51 -15.54
C LEU A 292 -17.39 -17.72 -14.85
N SER A 293 -18.70 -17.68 -14.59
CA SER A 293 -19.43 -18.77 -13.93
C SER A 293 -19.41 -20.07 -14.73
N ALA A 294 -19.41 -19.99 -16.08
CA ALA A 294 -19.28 -21.16 -16.95
C ALA A 294 -17.95 -21.92 -16.73
N PHE A 295 -16.90 -21.20 -16.33
CA PHE A 295 -15.60 -21.76 -15.99
C PHE A 295 -15.38 -21.98 -14.48
N ARG A 296 -16.45 -21.88 -13.68
CA ARG A 296 -16.40 -21.97 -12.20
C ARG A 296 -15.48 -20.91 -11.57
N LEU A 297 -15.40 -19.75 -12.19
CA LEU A 297 -14.64 -18.61 -11.71
C LEU A 297 -15.60 -17.54 -11.16
N THR A 298 -15.14 -16.83 -10.16
CA THR A 298 -15.75 -15.58 -9.68
C THR A 298 -14.88 -14.40 -10.13
N PRO A 299 -15.45 -13.18 -10.26
CA PRO A 299 -14.63 -11.99 -10.46
C PRO A 299 -13.51 -11.90 -9.41
N ALA A 300 -12.31 -11.49 -9.82
CA ALA A 300 -11.14 -11.48 -8.93
C ALA A 300 -11.36 -10.55 -7.74
N GLU A 301 -11.07 -11.04 -6.53
CA GLU A 301 -11.01 -10.23 -5.30
C GLU A 301 -9.86 -9.22 -5.35
N PHE A 302 -8.80 -9.55 -6.10
CA PHE A 302 -7.65 -8.70 -6.37
C PHE A 302 -7.67 -8.19 -7.83
N PRO A 303 -8.48 -7.18 -8.20
CA PRO A 303 -8.62 -6.72 -9.58
C PRO A 303 -7.40 -5.95 -10.10
N ASP A 304 -7.42 -5.62 -11.40
CA ASP A 304 -6.33 -4.96 -12.12
C ASP A 304 -5.86 -3.64 -11.47
N SER A 305 -6.79 -2.85 -10.92
CA SER A 305 -6.48 -1.59 -10.23
C SER A 305 -5.66 -1.80 -8.96
N ILE A 306 -5.97 -2.85 -8.18
CA ILE A 306 -5.21 -3.17 -6.96
C ILE A 306 -3.84 -3.74 -7.35
N LEU A 307 -3.78 -4.62 -8.35
CA LEU A 307 -2.49 -5.13 -8.85
C LEU A 307 -1.58 -4.01 -9.35
N GLU A 308 -2.12 -2.99 -10.01
CA GLU A 308 -1.33 -1.83 -10.43
C GLU A 308 -0.75 -1.07 -9.24
N ALA A 309 -1.53 -0.86 -8.17
CA ALA A 309 -1.05 -0.22 -6.94
C ALA A 309 0.09 -1.02 -6.29
N HIS A 310 -0.08 -2.35 -6.16
CA HIS A 310 0.94 -3.23 -5.60
C HIS A 310 2.18 -3.33 -6.51
N ALA A 311 2.01 -3.30 -7.83
CA ALA A 311 3.12 -3.22 -8.77
C ALA A 311 3.91 -1.92 -8.60
N ARG A 312 3.25 -0.76 -8.45
CA ARG A 312 3.95 0.51 -8.18
C ARG A 312 4.77 0.44 -6.88
N ARG A 313 4.26 -0.23 -5.85
CA ARG A 313 5.00 -0.48 -4.60
C ARG A 313 6.20 -1.41 -4.81
N LEU A 314 6.06 -2.47 -5.61
CA LEU A 314 7.13 -3.44 -5.88
C LEU A 314 8.23 -2.87 -6.80
N TYR A 315 7.87 -1.98 -7.72
CA TYR A 315 8.78 -1.40 -8.72
C TYR A 315 9.22 0.04 -8.38
N GLY A 316 8.65 0.67 -7.34
CA GLY A 316 9.00 2.04 -6.87
C GLY A 316 10.36 2.12 -6.16
N PRO A 317 10.71 3.20 -5.44
CA PRO A 317 11.97 3.26 -4.69
C PRO A 317 12.06 2.19 -3.58
N GLY A 318 13.28 1.74 -3.24
CA GLY A 318 13.52 0.77 -2.16
C GLY A 318 13.15 1.33 -0.78
N ALA A 319 12.88 0.45 0.20
CA ALA A 319 12.46 0.86 1.54
C ALA A 319 13.53 1.69 2.28
N ASP A 320 14.81 1.42 2.02
CA ASP A 320 15.96 2.19 2.46
C ASP A 320 15.98 3.60 1.86
N VAL A 321 15.72 3.72 0.55
CA VAL A 321 15.61 5.02 -0.14
C VAL A 321 14.41 5.81 0.39
N LEU A 322 13.26 5.16 0.55
CA LEU A 322 12.07 5.79 1.13
C LEU A 322 12.32 6.23 2.57
N LYS A 323 13.07 5.45 3.35
CA LYS A 323 13.45 5.82 4.72
C LYS A 323 14.36 7.04 4.74
N SER A 324 15.44 7.06 3.97
CA SER A 324 16.32 8.24 3.87
C SER A 324 15.59 9.48 3.36
N LEU A 325 14.68 9.32 2.40
CA LEU A 325 13.83 10.40 1.91
C LEU A 325 12.89 10.91 3.01
N THR A 326 12.24 10.01 3.75
CA THR A 326 11.33 10.37 4.85
C THR A 326 12.07 11.10 5.96
N GLU A 327 13.26 10.63 6.34
CA GLU A 327 14.14 11.30 7.32
C GLU A 327 14.50 12.72 6.87
N ALA A 328 14.88 12.91 5.60
CA ALA A 328 15.18 14.24 5.07
C ALA A 328 13.96 15.19 5.06
N LEU A 329 12.78 14.67 4.70
CA LEU A 329 11.53 15.45 4.72
C LEU A 329 11.10 15.78 6.16
N GLN A 330 11.31 14.87 7.11
CA GLN A 330 11.06 15.13 8.53
C GLN A 330 11.96 16.22 9.09
N ASP A 331 13.24 16.23 8.73
CA ASP A 331 14.17 17.28 9.16
C ASP A 331 13.70 18.66 8.65
N GLU A 332 13.22 18.75 7.40
CA GLU A 332 12.65 20.00 6.87
C GLU A 332 11.36 20.41 7.60
N LEU A 333 10.47 19.46 7.89
CA LEU A 333 9.21 19.71 8.61
C LEU A 333 9.44 20.10 10.08
N ASN A 334 10.42 19.50 10.74
CA ASN A 334 10.80 19.86 12.11
C ASN A 334 11.32 21.30 12.18
N GLN A 335 12.20 21.70 11.26
CA GLN A 335 12.67 23.08 11.17
C GLN A 335 11.53 24.08 10.93
N LEU A 336 10.52 23.67 10.15
CA LEU A 336 9.34 24.48 9.92
C LEU A 336 8.48 24.64 11.18
N LYS A 337 8.22 23.54 11.89
CA LYS A 337 7.44 23.55 13.15
C LYS A 337 8.12 24.39 14.22
N ASP A 338 9.44 24.31 14.36
CA ASP A 338 10.21 25.13 15.30
C ASP A 338 9.99 26.63 15.05
N LYS A 339 9.93 27.05 13.77
CA LYS A 339 9.63 28.44 13.41
C LYS A 339 8.18 28.83 13.71
N LEU A 340 7.23 27.93 13.49
CA LEU A 340 5.83 28.18 13.85
C LEU A 340 5.65 28.34 15.37
N ASP A 341 6.33 27.52 16.16
CA ASP A 341 6.34 27.59 17.63
C ASP A 341 6.93 28.92 18.13
N ILE A 342 7.99 29.44 17.49
CA ILE A 342 8.55 30.77 17.80
C ILE A 342 7.51 31.88 17.56
N ILE A 343 6.76 31.81 16.44
CA ILE A 343 5.73 32.80 16.11
C ILE A 343 4.57 32.73 17.10
N GLU A 344 4.13 31.52 17.47
CA GLU A 344 3.04 31.28 18.43
C GLU A 344 3.38 31.84 19.82
N ARG A 345 4.63 31.66 20.28
CA ARG A 345 5.10 32.20 21.57
C ARG A 345 5.28 33.71 21.61
N GLY A 346 5.17 34.40 20.47
CA GLY A 346 5.29 35.85 20.38
C GLY A 346 6.69 36.40 20.70
N ILE A 347 7.73 35.57 20.58
CA ILE A 347 9.13 35.96 20.79
C ILE A 347 9.64 36.59 19.49
N GLU A 348 9.59 37.93 19.39
CA GLU A 348 10.01 38.72 18.21
C GLU A 348 9.49 38.20 16.85
N PRO A 349 8.16 38.14 16.61
CA PRO A 349 7.62 37.73 15.32
C PRO A 349 7.93 38.79 14.25
N ASP A 350 8.99 38.58 13.47
CA ASP A 350 9.30 39.34 12.27
C ASP A 350 8.52 38.76 11.07
N LEU A 351 8.01 39.63 10.20
CA LEU A 351 7.41 39.24 8.92
C LEU A 351 8.40 38.41 8.06
N ALA A 352 9.71 38.57 8.30
CA ALA A 352 10.76 37.76 7.70
C ALA A 352 10.64 36.25 8.01
N GLU A 353 10.14 35.85 9.18
CA GLU A 353 9.96 34.44 9.52
C GLU A 353 8.79 33.82 8.72
N LEU A 354 7.69 34.57 8.50
CA LEU A 354 6.59 34.11 7.62
C LEU A 354 7.09 33.84 6.20
N SER A 355 7.96 34.73 5.70
CA SER A 355 8.60 34.60 4.38
C SER A 355 9.45 33.32 4.31
N SER A 356 10.25 33.05 5.35
CA SER A 356 11.09 31.85 5.43
C SER A 356 10.29 30.55 5.50
N ILE A 357 9.18 30.53 6.25
CA ILE A 357 8.27 29.37 6.34
C ILE A 357 7.58 29.15 4.99
N ALA A 358 7.12 30.21 4.33
CA ALA A 358 6.52 30.11 2.99
C ALA A 358 7.49 29.49 1.97
N GLU A 359 8.75 29.92 1.96
CA GLU A 359 9.78 29.34 1.10
C GLU A 359 10.04 27.86 1.40
N ALA A 360 10.03 27.46 2.67
CA ALA A 360 10.18 26.07 3.06
C ALA A 360 9.01 25.21 2.54
N LEU A 361 7.77 25.67 2.69
CA LEU A 361 6.59 24.98 2.16
C LEU A 361 6.57 24.91 0.62
N GLU A 362 7.04 25.96 -0.06
CA GLU A 362 7.19 25.93 -1.52
C GLU A 362 8.21 24.88 -1.97
N ARG A 363 9.37 24.79 -1.30
CA ARG A 363 10.38 23.76 -1.56
C ARG A 363 9.83 22.37 -1.30
N LEU A 364 9.18 22.17 -0.15
CA LEU A 364 8.52 20.91 0.20
C LEU A 364 7.48 20.50 -0.84
N GLY A 365 6.62 21.44 -1.25
CA GLY A 365 5.62 21.22 -2.30
C GLY A 365 6.24 20.83 -3.64
N ASN A 366 7.38 21.44 -4.02
CA ASN A 366 8.09 21.06 -5.24
C ASN A 366 8.66 19.65 -5.16
N THR A 367 9.23 19.26 -4.01
CA THR A 367 9.70 17.89 -3.76
C THR A 367 8.55 16.88 -3.84
N LEU A 368 7.41 17.20 -3.22
CA LEU A 368 6.21 16.34 -3.26
C LEU A 368 5.66 16.15 -4.69
N VAL A 369 5.70 17.17 -5.54
CA VAL A 369 5.37 17.04 -6.98
C VAL A 369 6.34 16.10 -7.70
N MET A 370 7.65 16.17 -7.42
CA MET A 370 8.62 15.26 -8.03
C MET A 370 8.38 13.80 -7.65
N LEU A 371 7.77 13.57 -6.50
CA LEU A 371 7.34 12.25 -6.01
C LEU A 371 5.93 11.86 -6.49
N ASP A 372 5.29 12.67 -7.35
CA ASP A 372 3.93 12.45 -7.85
C ASP A 372 2.84 12.48 -6.74
N LEU A 373 3.15 13.10 -5.59
CA LEU A 373 2.25 13.34 -4.46
C LEU A 373 1.58 14.72 -4.61
N ASN A 374 0.71 14.80 -5.61
CA ASN A 374 0.17 16.06 -6.12
C ASN A 374 -0.82 16.74 -5.15
N ARG A 375 -1.59 15.99 -4.37
CA ARG A 375 -2.52 16.56 -3.38
C ARG A 375 -1.77 17.12 -2.18
N LEU A 376 -0.82 16.34 -1.65
CA LEU A 376 0.12 16.78 -0.61
C LEU A 376 0.84 18.07 -1.01
N ALA A 377 1.34 18.11 -2.25
CA ALA A 377 1.98 19.31 -2.80
C ALA A 377 1.03 20.51 -2.92
N SER A 378 -0.25 20.28 -3.26
CA SER A 378 -1.27 21.34 -3.33
C SER A 378 -1.46 21.99 -1.96
N VAL A 379 -1.62 21.19 -0.91
CA VAL A 379 -1.83 21.70 0.45
C VAL A 379 -0.61 22.49 0.94
N ALA A 380 0.61 21.98 0.74
CA ALA A 380 1.83 22.72 1.08
C ALA A 380 1.88 24.09 0.37
N ARG A 381 1.54 24.14 -0.93
CA ARG A 381 1.52 25.38 -1.70
C ARG A 381 0.41 26.34 -1.30
N GLU A 382 -0.76 25.82 -0.92
CA GLU A 382 -1.88 26.64 -0.42
C GLU A 382 -1.52 27.30 0.92
N GLU A 383 -0.85 26.57 1.83
CA GLU A 383 -0.32 27.14 3.07
C GLU A 383 0.77 28.19 2.81
N ALA A 384 1.71 27.91 1.90
CA ALA A 384 2.71 28.90 1.50
C ALA A 384 2.07 30.19 0.97
N ALA A 385 1.03 30.07 0.13
CA ALA A 385 0.31 31.22 -0.41
C ALA A 385 -0.40 32.03 0.67
N ARG A 386 -0.95 31.39 1.72
CA ARG A 386 -1.53 32.08 2.88
C ARG A 386 -0.49 32.88 3.65
N LEU A 387 0.67 32.28 3.93
CA LEU A 387 1.79 32.97 4.59
C LEU A 387 2.26 34.19 3.78
N ARG A 388 2.39 34.07 2.46
CA ARG A 388 2.72 35.19 1.56
C ARG A 388 1.66 36.28 1.57
N ALA A 389 0.38 35.93 1.70
CA ALA A 389 -0.70 36.91 1.81
C ALA A 389 -0.59 37.71 3.10
N TRP A 390 -0.34 37.05 4.24
CA TRP A 390 -0.13 37.73 5.53
C TRP A 390 1.12 38.62 5.52
N GLU A 391 2.21 38.17 4.88
CA GLU A 391 3.41 38.97 4.64
C GLU A 391 3.07 40.25 3.83
N ALA A 392 2.36 40.11 2.72
CA ALA A 392 1.96 41.23 1.86
C ALA A 392 1.01 42.22 2.56
N GLU A 393 0.16 41.72 3.46
CA GLU A 393 -0.71 42.52 4.32
C GLU A 393 0.04 43.19 5.48
N SER A 394 1.33 42.86 5.69
CA SER A 394 2.11 43.27 6.88
C SER A 394 1.39 42.93 8.19
N ARG A 395 0.73 41.77 8.22
CA ARG A 395 -0.13 41.30 9.32
C ARG A 395 0.39 39.98 9.86
N LEU A 396 0.42 39.85 11.19
CA LEU A 396 0.66 38.57 11.85
C LEU A 396 -0.65 37.75 11.91
N PRO A 397 -0.59 36.42 11.70
CA PRO A 397 -1.76 35.56 11.80
C PRO A 397 -2.31 35.53 13.24
N GLY A 398 -3.63 35.38 13.37
CA GLY A 398 -4.26 35.10 14.66
C GLY A 398 -4.07 33.64 15.10
N GLU A 399 -4.40 33.32 16.35
CA GLU A 399 -4.30 31.96 16.92
C GLU A 399 -5.01 30.91 16.05
N ASP A 400 -6.29 31.14 15.68
CA ASP A 400 -7.06 30.22 14.82
C ASP A 400 -6.47 30.03 13.41
N GLU A 401 -5.70 31.01 12.92
CA GLU A 401 -5.01 30.92 11.63
C GLU A 401 -3.72 30.11 11.75
N LEU A 402 -2.97 30.30 12.85
CA LEU A 402 -1.79 29.51 13.18
C LEU A 402 -2.15 28.04 13.45
N PHE A 403 -3.22 27.76 14.19
CA PHE A 403 -3.67 26.38 14.44
C PHE A 403 -4.02 25.65 13.14
N ARG A 404 -4.72 26.29 12.22
CA ARG A 404 -5.04 25.68 10.91
C ARG A 404 -3.79 25.40 10.07
N LEU A 405 -2.81 26.31 10.11
CA LEU A 405 -1.53 26.10 9.44
C LEU A 405 -0.77 24.92 10.07
N ALA A 406 -0.73 24.85 11.40
CA ALA A 406 -0.12 23.75 12.14
C ALA A 406 -0.81 22.41 11.81
N ASP A 407 -2.14 22.35 11.80
CA ASP A 407 -2.90 21.15 11.42
C ASP A 407 -2.54 20.67 10.00
N SER A 408 -2.43 21.58 9.04
CA SER A 408 -2.01 21.23 7.67
C SER A 408 -0.57 20.70 7.62
N VAL A 409 0.35 21.31 8.36
CA VAL A 409 1.75 20.87 8.46
C VAL A 409 1.83 19.48 9.09
N LEU A 410 1.11 19.24 10.19
CA LEU A 410 1.04 17.93 10.85
C LEU A 410 0.42 16.88 9.92
N GLY A 411 -0.62 17.24 9.17
CA GLY A 411 -1.23 16.35 8.17
C GLY A 411 -0.27 15.96 7.05
N ILE A 412 0.57 16.90 6.59
CA ILE A 412 1.63 16.61 5.62
C ILE A 412 2.68 15.68 6.24
N GLU A 413 3.08 15.92 7.48
CA GLU A 413 4.07 15.11 8.19
C GLU A 413 3.59 13.68 8.46
N ASP A 414 2.36 13.51 8.90
CA ASP A 414 1.73 12.20 9.08
C ASP A 414 1.71 11.42 7.76
N ALA A 415 1.38 12.07 6.64
CA ALA A 415 1.42 11.43 5.34
C ALA A 415 2.85 11.05 4.89
N VAL A 416 3.83 11.91 5.16
CA VAL A 416 5.26 11.64 4.90
C VAL A 416 5.75 10.44 5.72
N MET A 417 5.37 10.35 7.00
CA MET A 417 5.64 9.20 7.86
C MET A 417 5.10 7.88 7.29
N GLN A 418 3.94 7.93 6.63
CA GLN A 418 3.33 6.74 6.02
C GLN A 418 4.03 6.30 4.73
N ILE A 419 4.90 7.12 4.11
CA ILE A 419 5.63 6.76 2.88
C ILE A 419 6.49 5.51 3.09
N VAL A 420 7.13 5.34 4.25
CA VAL A 420 7.96 4.16 4.54
C VAL A 420 7.14 2.87 4.51
N ASN A 421 5.91 2.91 5.02
CA ASN A 421 5.06 1.73 5.19
C ASN A 421 4.13 1.47 4.00
N ARG A 422 3.62 2.53 3.35
CA ARG A 422 2.65 2.45 2.25
C ARG A 422 3.31 2.63 0.88
N GLY A 423 4.49 3.23 0.84
CA GLY A 423 5.15 3.68 -0.39
C GLY A 423 4.58 5.01 -0.89
N ILE A 424 5.15 5.49 -1.98
CA ILE A 424 4.65 6.66 -2.72
C ILE A 424 3.48 6.19 -3.59
N THR A 425 2.26 6.39 -3.11
CA THR A 425 1.03 5.91 -3.76
C THR A 425 -0.06 6.97 -3.74
N ALA A 426 -1.10 6.77 -4.56
CA ALA A 426 -2.28 7.63 -4.56
C ALA A 426 -3.04 7.58 -3.22
N GLU A 427 -2.92 6.49 -2.45
CA GLU A 427 -3.50 6.37 -1.11
C GLU A 427 -2.74 7.26 -0.12
N THR A 428 -1.41 7.24 -0.18
CA THR A 428 -0.56 8.13 0.62
C THR A 428 -0.81 9.61 0.28
N ASP A 429 -0.98 9.94 -1.01
CA ASP A 429 -1.35 11.28 -1.47
C ASP A 429 -2.76 11.70 -1.00
N ALA A 430 -3.66 10.73 -0.79
CA ALA A 430 -5.01 10.96 -0.31
C ALA A 430 -5.14 11.04 1.22
N LEU A 431 -4.06 10.83 1.97
CA LEU A 431 -4.06 10.97 3.44
C LEU A 431 -4.32 12.41 3.88
N VAL A 432 -3.97 13.39 3.05
CA VAL A 432 -4.19 14.81 3.35
C VAL A 432 -5.63 15.20 3.07
N GLY A 433 -6.28 15.77 4.09
CA GLY A 433 -7.67 16.26 4.01
C GLY A 433 -8.74 15.18 4.23
N GLY A 434 -8.34 13.93 4.47
CA GLY A 434 -9.21 12.96 5.12
C GLY A 434 -9.25 13.25 6.62
N GLU A 435 -10.41 13.12 7.26
CA GLU A 435 -10.46 12.91 8.71
C GLU A 435 -9.71 11.61 9.00
N LEU A 436 -8.37 11.66 9.13
CA LEU A 436 -7.68 10.73 10.00
C LEU A 436 -8.45 10.83 11.31
N SER A 437 -9.05 9.73 11.78
CA SER A 437 -9.62 9.76 13.11
C SER A 437 -8.51 10.25 14.03
N ARG A 438 -8.78 11.23 14.92
CA ARG A 438 -7.77 11.77 15.84
C ARG A 438 -6.96 10.65 16.54
N GLU A 439 -7.58 9.49 16.71
CA GLU A 439 -7.03 8.26 17.30
C GLU A 439 -5.93 7.58 16.46
N GLU A 440 -5.88 7.81 15.14
CA GLU A 440 -4.89 7.26 14.20
C GLU A 440 -3.68 8.19 13.96
N SER A 441 -3.72 9.44 14.43
CA SER A 441 -2.58 10.36 14.30
C SER A 441 -1.43 9.95 15.21
N VAL A 442 -0.20 10.02 14.69
CA VAL A 442 1.01 9.69 15.46
C VAL A 442 1.19 10.66 16.64
N TYR A 443 0.82 11.93 16.47
CA TYR A 443 0.90 12.95 17.53
C TYR A 443 -0.08 12.72 18.66
N PHE A 444 -1.29 12.25 18.36
CA PHE A 444 -2.24 11.91 19.40
C PHE A 444 -1.69 10.76 20.27
N GLN A 445 -1.09 9.76 19.63
CA GLN A 445 -0.43 8.68 20.37
C GLN A 445 0.73 9.20 21.22
N GLU A 446 1.60 10.05 20.67
CA GLU A 446 2.71 10.66 21.40
C GLU A 446 2.23 11.51 22.59
N ALA A 447 1.18 12.32 22.40
CA ALA A 447 0.56 13.08 23.47
C ALA A 447 0.00 12.17 24.58
N VAL A 448 -0.64 11.05 24.21
CA VAL A 448 -1.11 10.03 25.16
C VAL A 448 0.06 9.44 25.95
N TYR A 449 1.19 9.14 25.29
CA TYR A 449 2.39 8.64 25.97
C TYR A 449 2.98 9.64 26.96
N VAL A 450 3.10 10.92 26.58
CA VAL A 450 3.62 11.96 27.46
C VAL A 450 2.72 12.16 28.68
N VAL A 451 1.40 12.21 28.48
CA VAL A 451 0.43 12.29 29.58
C VAL A 451 0.53 11.07 30.49
N ALA A 452 0.68 9.87 29.93
CA ALA A 452 0.83 8.64 30.70
C ALA A 452 2.13 8.62 31.54
N ASP A 453 3.27 9.07 30.99
CA ASP A 453 4.53 9.11 31.73
C ASP A 453 4.51 10.16 32.85
N GLU A 454 3.97 11.35 32.58
CA GLU A 454 3.79 12.40 33.59
C GLU A 454 2.86 11.92 34.72
N ALA A 455 1.73 11.28 34.36
CA ALA A 455 0.80 10.70 35.31
C ALA A 455 1.47 9.64 36.21
N ARG A 456 2.30 8.76 35.63
CA ARG A 456 3.05 7.74 36.37
C ARG A 456 4.06 8.37 37.34
N GLY A 457 4.78 9.39 36.90
CA GLY A 457 5.71 10.14 37.74
C GLY A 457 5.02 10.76 38.96
N ALA A 458 3.85 11.35 38.72
CA ALA A 458 3.08 12.00 39.76
C ALA A 458 2.37 11.01 40.72
N LEU A 459 1.90 9.84 40.24
CA LEU A 459 1.42 8.74 41.10
C LEU A 459 2.54 8.15 41.98
N THR A 460 3.76 8.06 41.44
CA THR A 460 4.94 7.65 42.23
C THR A 460 5.21 8.65 43.35
N LEU A 461 5.10 9.94 43.06
CA LEU A 461 5.25 11.01 44.05
C LEU A 461 4.14 10.94 45.11
N ALA A 462 2.90 10.66 44.71
CA ALA A 462 1.76 10.48 45.60
C ALA A 462 2.01 9.38 46.65
N LYS A 463 2.41 8.18 46.20
CA LYS A 463 2.74 7.06 47.09
C LYS A 463 3.84 7.43 48.08
N ARG A 464 4.92 8.07 47.61
CA ARG A 464 6.04 8.53 48.48
C ARG A 464 5.58 9.55 49.52
N ALA A 465 4.74 10.50 49.13
CA ALA A 465 4.18 11.51 50.03
C ALA A 465 3.30 10.87 51.10
N ILE A 466 2.48 9.88 50.74
CA ILE A 466 1.65 9.11 51.68
C ILE A 466 2.53 8.29 52.63
N THR A 467 3.57 7.61 52.14
CA THR A 467 4.52 6.89 53.01
C THR A 467 5.21 7.84 53.99
N ALA A 468 5.72 8.98 53.53
CA ALA A 468 6.36 9.98 54.38
C ALA A 468 5.40 10.56 55.42
N PHE A 469 4.15 10.80 55.04
CA PHE A 469 3.08 11.20 55.96
C PHE A 469 2.86 10.16 57.07
N VAL A 470 2.82 8.86 56.75
CA VAL A 470 2.68 7.79 57.75
C VAL A 470 3.92 7.66 58.63
N GLU A 471 5.13 7.76 58.07
CA GLU A 471 6.40 7.63 58.81
C GLU A 471 6.70 8.83 59.73
N SER A 472 6.15 10.01 59.43
CA SER A 472 6.34 11.26 60.17
C SER A 472 5.32 11.50 61.29
N ASP A 473 4.63 10.45 61.74
CA ASP A 473 3.54 10.56 62.72
C ASP A 473 2.39 11.47 62.23
N TYR A 474 2.02 11.30 60.96
CA TYR A 474 0.92 11.99 60.28
C TYR A 474 1.14 13.51 60.07
N ASP A 475 2.38 13.93 59.78
CA ASP A 475 2.67 15.33 59.41
C ASP A 475 2.10 15.67 58.02
N LYS A 476 1.00 16.43 58.03
CA LYS A 476 0.27 16.88 56.84
C LYS A 476 1.09 17.71 55.86
N LEU A 477 2.22 18.28 56.29
CA LEU A 477 3.09 19.05 55.42
C LEU A 477 3.59 18.22 54.22
N HIS A 478 3.75 16.90 54.41
CA HIS A 478 4.15 15.97 53.34
C HIS A 478 3.10 15.84 52.23
N LEU A 479 1.82 16.13 52.49
CA LEU A 479 0.72 16.00 51.55
C LEU A 479 0.32 17.33 50.88
N ALA A 480 0.89 18.47 51.30
CA ALA A 480 0.41 19.80 50.94
C ALA A 480 0.30 20.06 49.42
N ASN A 481 1.23 19.53 48.63
CA ASN A 481 1.25 19.71 47.17
C ASN A 481 0.46 18.64 46.42
N LEU A 482 0.08 17.56 47.09
CA LEU A 482 -0.44 16.36 46.45
C LEU A 482 -1.80 16.59 45.74
N PRO A 483 -2.79 17.30 46.32
CA PRO A 483 -4.06 17.58 45.64
C PRO A 483 -3.89 18.32 44.31
N ALA A 484 -3.02 19.33 44.28
CA ALA A 484 -2.74 20.09 43.05
C ALA A 484 -2.07 19.22 41.98
N THR A 485 -1.12 18.37 42.37
CA THR A 485 -0.46 17.42 41.48
C THR A 485 -1.47 16.43 40.88
N LEU A 486 -2.34 15.83 41.69
CA LEU A 486 -3.36 14.88 41.20
C LEU A 486 -4.39 15.55 40.28
N HIS A 487 -4.79 16.79 40.60
CA HIS A 487 -5.72 17.56 39.75
C HIS A 487 -5.12 17.89 38.37
N SER A 488 -3.82 18.15 38.29
CA SER A 488 -3.13 18.38 37.01
C SER A 488 -3.18 17.14 36.10
N ILE A 489 -2.93 15.96 36.66
CA ILE A 489 -3.00 14.68 35.92
C ILE A 489 -4.45 14.40 35.49
N TRP A 490 -5.43 14.67 36.36
CA TRP A 490 -6.85 14.53 36.03
C TRP A 490 -7.22 15.34 34.78
N GLY A 491 -6.72 16.57 34.68
CA GLY A 491 -6.87 17.40 33.49
C GLY A 491 -6.27 16.75 32.25
N GLY A 492 -5.04 16.21 32.36
CA GLY A 492 -4.38 15.47 31.27
C GLY A 492 -5.16 14.25 30.81
N LEU A 493 -5.66 13.43 31.74
CA LEU A 493 -6.47 12.23 31.44
C LEU A 493 -7.80 12.59 30.77
N THR A 494 -8.40 13.72 31.17
CA THR A 494 -9.62 14.26 30.54
C THR A 494 -9.34 14.70 29.09
N MET A 495 -8.20 15.34 28.84
CA MET A 495 -7.80 15.80 27.50
C MET A 495 -7.56 14.64 26.52
N VAL A 496 -7.02 13.52 27.00
CA VAL A 496 -6.84 12.30 26.18
C VAL A 496 -8.09 11.40 26.13
N ASN A 497 -9.23 11.91 26.61
CA ASN A 497 -10.52 11.25 26.57
C ASN A 497 -10.61 9.94 27.39
N ASP A 498 -9.74 9.77 28.41
CA ASP A 498 -9.80 8.63 29.34
C ASP A 498 -10.62 8.99 30.59
N SER A 499 -11.93 9.07 30.39
CA SER A 499 -12.89 9.43 31.45
C SER A 499 -12.88 8.48 32.65
N GLY A 500 -12.57 7.20 32.45
CA GLY A 500 -12.51 6.21 33.52
C GLY A 500 -11.36 6.47 34.48
N ALA A 501 -10.13 6.62 33.96
CA ALA A 501 -8.98 6.94 34.79
C ALA A 501 -9.09 8.32 35.45
N ALA A 502 -9.63 9.31 34.74
CA ALA A 502 -9.89 10.63 35.31
C ALA A 502 -10.84 10.53 36.51
N HIS A 503 -11.93 9.77 36.40
CA HIS A 503 -12.89 9.62 37.50
C HIS A 503 -12.28 8.98 38.75
N VAL A 504 -11.51 7.89 38.60
CA VAL A 504 -10.83 7.24 39.72
C VAL A 504 -9.85 8.20 40.39
N LEU A 505 -9.07 8.93 39.59
CA LEU A 505 -8.07 9.86 40.11
C LEU A 505 -8.71 11.05 40.87
N GLU A 506 -9.85 11.55 40.38
CA GLU A 506 -10.64 12.58 41.06
C GLU A 506 -11.10 12.11 42.44
N ARG A 507 -11.63 10.88 42.53
CA ARG A 507 -12.03 10.27 43.81
C ARG A 507 -10.86 10.10 44.77
N VAL A 508 -9.69 9.66 44.27
CA VAL A 508 -8.47 9.53 45.08
C VAL A 508 -8.03 10.90 45.61
N ALA A 509 -8.02 11.93 44.77
CA ALA A 509 -7.64 13.28 45.15
C ALA A 509 -8.60 13.87 46.21
N ALA A 510 -9.91 13.68 46.03
CA ALA A 510 -10.93 14.09 46.99
C ALA A 510 -10.77 13.36 48.33
N SER A 511 -10.53 12.04 48.29
CA SER A 511 -10.32 11.23 49.49
C SER A 511 -9.09 11.66 50.28
N ILE A 512 -7.97 11.97 49.61
CA ILE A 512 -6.76 12.50 50.25
C ILE A 512 -7.05 13.86 50.89
N GLN A 513 -7.76 14.75 50.20
CA GLN A 513 -8.13 16.06 50.73
C GLN A 513 -9.01 15.93 51.98
N GLU A 514 -10.10 15.18 51.90
CA GLU A 514 -11.09 15.09 52.98
C GLU A 514 -10.57 14.27 54.18
N ARG A 515 -9.92 13.12 53.92
CA ARG A 515 -9.57 12.15 54.97
C ARG A 515 -8.17 12.29 55.53
N LEU A 516 -7.21 12.87 54.78
CA LEU A 516 -5.82 13.01 55.23
C LEU A 516 -5.48 14.47 55.59
N LEU A 517 -5.96 15.45 54.81
CA LEU A 517 -5.64 16.86 55.03
C LEU A 517 -6.66 17.58 55.93
N ASP A 518 -7.95 17.45 55.67
CA ASP A 518 -9.00 18.20 56.39
C ASP A 518 -9.39 17.56 57.73
N ALA A 519 -9.36 16.22 57.80
CA ALA A 519 -9.65 15.48 59.03
C ALA A 519 -8.68 15.82 60.17
N ARG A 520 -9.18 16.03 61.39
CA ARG A 520 -8.34 16.38 62.56
C ARG A 520 -7.68 15.19 63.23
N GLU A 521 -8.25 14.00 63.06
CA GLU A 521 -7.78 12.76 63.66
C GLU A 521 -6.92 11.99 62.65
N ALA A 522 -6.08 11.09 63.17
CA ALA A 522 -5.28 10.23 62.31
C ALA A 522 -6.22 9.29 61.49
N PRO A 523 -5.92 9.07 60.20
CA PRO A 523 -6.74 8.21 59.35
C PRO A 523 -6.68 6.75 59.80
N GLU A 524 -7.77 6.02 59.59
CA GLU A 524 -7.80 4.57 59.83
C GLU A 524 -6.88 3.85 58.84
N ASN A 525 -6.19 2.79 59.28
CA ASN A 525 -5.28 2.03 58.42
C ASN A 525 -5.96 1.46 57.16
N GLN A 526 -7.25 1.11 57.26
CA GLN A 526 -8.02 0.62 56.11
C GLN A 526 -8.14 1.67 55.00
N ILE A 527 -8.27 2.96 55.35
CA ILE A 527 -8.31 4.07 54.38
C ILE A 527 -6.95 4.21 53.68
N LEU A 528 -5.85 4.05 54.42
CA LEU A 528 -4.50 4.11 53.85
C LEU A 528 -4.21 2.95 52.91
N GLU A 529 -4.62 1.72 53.28
CA GLU A 529 -4.51 0.54 52.43
C GLU A 529 -5.33 0.69 51.14
N ALA A 530 -6.59 1.11 51.26
CA ALA A 530 -7.47 1.34 50.11
C ALA A 530 -6.93 2.38 49.12
N LEU A 531 -6.37 3.50 49.63
CA LEU A 531 -5.74 4.52 48.80
C LEU A 531 -4.46 4.02 48.12
N ALA A 532 -3.65 3.21 48.83
CA ALA A 532 -2.45 2.61 48.26
C ALA A 532 -2.79 1.62 47.13
N ASP A 533 -3.82 0.80 47.33
CA ASP A 533 -4.32 -0.15 46.32
C ASP A 533 -4.91 0.57 45.10
N ALA A 534 -5.67 1.65 45.32
CA ALA A 534 -6.23 2.47 44.26
C ALA A 534 -5.13 3.15 43.42
N LEU A 535 -4.16 3.79 44.07
CA LEU A 535 -3.02 4.44 43.40
C LEU A 535 -2.16 3.44 42.62
N THR A 536 -1.93 2.25 43.17
CA THR A 536 -1.13 1.21 42.53
C THR A 536 -1.86 0.61 41.32
N SER A 537 -3.16 0.32 41.47
CA SER A 537 -4.00 -0.18 40.37
C SER A 537 -4.10 0.82 39.22
N LEU A 538 -4.23 2.12 39.55
CA LEU A 538 -4.25 3.20 38.57
C LEU A 538 -2.90 3.37 37.87
N GLU A 539 -1.78 3.23 38.59
CA GLU A 539 -0.44 3.26 38.00
C GLU A 539 -0.23 2.13 36.99
N TYR A 540 -0.62 0.89 37.33
CA TYR A 540 -0.54 -0.25 36.40
C TYR A 540 -1.46 -0.06 35.19
N TYR A 541 -2.65 0.50 35.37
CA TYR A 541 -3.54 0.82 34.26
C TYR A 541 -2.90 1.84 33.31
N ILE A 542 -2.33 2.93 33.84
CA ILE A 542 -1.68 3.97 33.04
C ILE A 542 -0.42 3.42 32.33
N GLU A 543 0.31 2.51 32.97
CA GLU A 543 1.45 1.84 32.33
C GLU A 543 1.05 1.01 31.09
N SER A 544 -0.14 0.38 31.11
CA SER A 544 -0.66 -0.36 29.95
C SER A 544 -0.99 0.55 28.76
N ILE A 545 -1.52 1.76 29.03
CA ILE A 545 -1.75 2.79 28.01
C ILE A 545 -0.42 3.22 27.39
N GLY A 546 0.60 3.43 28.22
CA GLY A 546 1.94 3.82 27.80
C GLY A 546 2.78 2.73 27.12
N LYS A 547 2.20 1.57 26.77
CA LYS A 547 2.92 0.45 26.09
C LYS A 547 2.24 -0.11 24.83
N ARG A 548 1.15 0.52 24.34
CA ARG A 548 0.33 -0.02 23.23
C ARG A 548 -0.27 -1.40 23.54
N GLU A 549 -0.46 -1.73 24.81
CA GLU A 549 -1.19 -2.93 25.24
C GLU A 549 -2.70 -2.63 25.33
N ASP A 550 -3.54 -3.66 25.21
CA ASP A 550 -4.99 -3.49 25.37
C ASP A 550 -5.31 -2.93 26.76
N LYS A 551 -6.17 -1.90 26.83
CA LYS A 551 -6.57 -1.26 28.08
C LYS A 551 -7.15 -2.29 29.05
N ASN A 552 -6.48 -2.52 30.18
CA ASN A 552 -6.95 -3.46 31.19
C ASN A 552 -7.96 -2.81 32.13
N LEU A 553 -9.23 -2.76 31.71
CA LEU A 553 -10.33 -2.16 32.47
C LEU A 553 -10.56 -2.80 33.84
N ASP A 554 -10.08 -4.02 34.08
CA ASP A 554 -10.22 -4.68 35.37
C ASP A 554 -9.34 -4.03 36.46
N LEU A 555 -8.25 -3.37 36.08
CA LEU A 555 -7.42 -2.60 37.01
C LEU A 555 -8.12 -1.31 37.48
N LEU A 556 -8.85 -0.63 36.60
CA LEU A 556 -9.68 0.51 37.00
C LEU A 556 -10.80 0.07 37.95
N ARG A 557 -11.48 -1.04 37.65
CA ARG A 557 -12.51 -1.61 38.54
C ARG A 557 -11.94 -1.99 39.91
N LEU A 558 -10.72 -2.53 39.94
CA LEU A 558 -10.05 -2.86 41.20
C LEU A 558 -9.81 -1.60 42.04
N ALA A 559 -9.34 -0.51 41.41
CA ALA A 559 -9.15 0.78 42.08
C ALA A 559 -10.47 1.38 42.61
N GLU A 560 -11.56 1.25 41.85
CA GLU A 560 -12.90 1.69 42.30
C GLU A 560 -13.39 0.85 43.48
N THR A 561 -13.24 -0.48 43.39
CA THR A 561 -13.73 -1.41 44.41
C THR A 561 -12.98 -1.22 45.73
N SER A 562 -11.65 -1.02 45.69
CA SER A 562 -10.85 -0.80 46.90
C SER A 562 -11.28 0.46 47.65
N MET A 563 -11.72 1.50 46.93
CA MET A 563 -12.25 2.73 47.55
C MET A 563 -13.69 2.57 48.04
N ASP A 564 -14.54 1.85 47.31
CA ASP A 564 -15.93 1.56 47.73
C ASP A 564 -15.98 0.78 49.06
N GLU A 565 -15.06 -0.16 49.27
CA GLU A 565 -14.99 -1.00 50.48
C GLU A 565 -14.82 -0.20 51.79
N VAL A 566 -14.24 0.99 51.71
CA VAL A 566 -14.02 1.91 52.84
C VAL A 566 -14.88 3.17 52.78
N GLY A 567 -15.83 3.24 51.82
CA GLY A 567 -16.78 4.34 51.67
C GLY A 567 -16.15 5.66 51.22
N LEU A 568 -15.14 5.59 50.35
CA LEU A 568 -14.42 6.71 49.75
C LEU A 568 -14.95 7.07 48.36
#